data_AF-A0A2D4L8F3-F1
#
_entry.id   AF-A0A2D4L8F3-F1
#
_cell.length_a   1.000
_cell.length_b   1.000
_cell.length_c   1.000
_cell.angle_alpha   90.00
_cell.angle_beta   90.00
_cell.angle_gamma   90.00
#
_symmetry.space_group_name_H-M   'P 1'
#
loop_
_entity.id
_entity.type
_entity.pdbx_description
1 polymer ?
#
loop_
_entity_poly.entity_id
_entity_poly.type
_entity_poly.pdbx_seq_one_letter_code
_entity_poly.pdbx_strand_id
1 'polypeptide(L)'
;MLLEMNQNLAQTHMLSELMCEMKEKGTKLKIAQSPASQLDPLVVNLSNPGSLTSAMLLFLHSMKDAGKGPLSPKILFSQLCQKAPRFKGFQQQDSQEVLHYLLDAMRIEETKRIQAAILTAFNNPTSKTADEETKRKVKAYGREGVKMNFIDRIFVGELTSTIMCEEC
;
A
#
# COMPACT_ATOMS: atom_id res chain seq x y z
N MET A 1 8.18 -18.03 12.84
CA MET A 1 8.63 -16.99 11.90
C MET A 1 7.51 -16.26 11.14
N LEU A 2 6.92 -16.78 10.06
CA LEU A 2 5.82 -16.09 9.36
C LEU A 2 4.62 -15.81 10.27
N LEU A 3 4.28 -16.75 11.16
CA LEU A 3 3.18 -16.57 12.10
C LEU A 3 3.47 -15.47 13.12
N GLU A 4 4.68 -15.42 13.69
CA GLU A 4 5.11 -14.39 14.65
C GLU A 4 5.17 -13.00 14.01
N MET A 5 5.75 -12.90 12.81
CA MET A 5 5.77 -11.65 12.05
C MET A 5 4.35 -11.12 11.82
N ASN A 6 3.43 -12.00 11.42
CA ASN A 6 2.06 -11.57 11.20
C ASN A 6 1.29 -11.29 12.50
N GLN A 7 1.63 -11.96 13.61
CA GLN A 7 1.10 -11.59 14.94
C GLN A 7 1.54 -10.18 15.34
N ASN A 8 2.81 -9.81 15.11
CA ASN A 8 3.29 -8.44 15.36
C ASN A 8 2.56 -7.41 14.48
N LEU A 9 2.34 -7.73 13.20
CA LEU A 9 1.52 -6.88 12.31
C LEU A 9 0.07 -6.78 12.78
N ALA A 10 -0.51 -7.87 13.30
CA ALA A 10 -1.87 -7.88 13.86
C ALA A 10 -2.05 -6.93 15.03
N GLN A 11 -1.01 -6.82 15.85
CA GLN A 11 -0.98 -5.97 17.03
C GLN A 11 -0.71 -4.49 16.68
N THR A 12 -0.41 -4.17 15.42
CA THR A 12 -0.30 -2.79 14.95
C THR A 12 -1.70 -2.19 14.80
N HIS A 13 -2.21 -1.56 15.87
CA HIS A 13 -3.57 -1.02 15.94
C HIS A 13 -3.91 -0.09 14.76
N MET A 14 -2.99 0.80 14.36
CA MET A 14 -3.20 1.72 13.22
C MET A 14 -3.41 0.99 11.89
N LEU A 15 -2.67 -0.10 11.64
CA LEU A 15 -2.87 -0.92 10.44
C LEU A 15 -4.26 -1.55 10.47
N SER A 16 -4.65 -2.05 11.63
CA SER A 16 -5.92 -2.74 11.80
C SER A 16 -7.14 -1.82 11.67
N GLU A 17 -7.07 -0.61 12.22
CA GLU A 17 -8.10 0.41 12.08
C GLU A 17 -8.24 0.86 10.63
N LEU A 18 -7.13 1.23 9.99
CA LEU A 18 -7.15 1.70 8.61
C LEU A 18 -7.66 0.61 7.65
N MET A 19 -7.36 -0.64 7.93
CA MET A 19 -7.88 -1.78 7.19
C MET A 19 -9.39 -2.02 7.38
N CYS A 20 -9.92 -1.74 8.57
CA CYS A 20 -11.37 -1.67 8.80
C CYS A 20 -12.02 -0.50 8.05
N GLU A 21 -11.40 0.69 8.06
CA GLU A 21 -11.91 1.85 7.32
C GLU A 21 -12.01 1.60 5.81
N MET A 22 -11.03 0.88 5.24
CA MET A 22 -11.04 0.48 3.82
C MET A 22 -12.24 -0.42 3.47
N LYS A 23 -12.77 -1.19 4.45
CA LYS A 23 -13.94 -2.06 4.29
C LYS A 23 -15.26 -1.28 4.39
N GLU A 24 -15.33 -0.28 5.28
CA GLU A 24 -16.59 0.39 5.65
C GLU A 24 -16.93 1.62 4.81
N LYS A 25 -15.94 2.49 4.51
CA LYS A 25 -16.24 3.83 3.98
C LYS A 25 -16.52 3.85 2.47
N GLY A 26 -16.28 2.74 1.77
CA GLY A 26 -16.07 2.75 0.33
C GLY A 26 -14.82 3.56 0.02
N THR A 27 -13.98 3.09 -0.88
CA THR A 27 -12.63 3.65 -1.05
C THR A 27 -12.63 4.96 -1.85
N LYS A 28 -13.26 6.01 -1.32
CA LYS A 28 -13.13 7.39 -1.79
C LYS A 28 -11.86 8.00 -1.24
N LEU A 29 -10.96 8.42 -2.13
CA LEU A 29 -9.72 9.10 -1.78
C LEU A 29 -9.80 10.55 -2.23
N LYS A 30 -9.64 11.49 -1.29
CA LYS A 30 -9.52 12.92 -1.57
C LYS A 30 -8.04 13.29 -1.67
N ILE A 31 -7.59 13.69 -2.86
CA ILE A 31 -6.23 14.12 -3.15
C ILE A 31 -6.23 15.65 -3.20
N ALA A 32 -5.78 16.28 -2.12
CA ALA A 32 -5.50 17.70 -2.06
C ALA A 32 -4.02 17.95 -2.34
N GLN A 33 -3.70 19.06 -3.01
CA GLN A 33 -2.32 19.46 -3.22
C GLN A 33 -1.88 20.46 -2.14
N SER A 34 -0.56 20.70 -2.06
CA SER A 34 -0.01 21.77 -1.23
C SER A 34 -0.71 23.11 -1.53
N PRO A 35 -0.90 24.00 -0.54
CA PRO A 35 -1.53 25.31 -0.75
C PRO A 35 -0.83 26.20 -1.79
N ALA A 36 0.40 25.87 -2.21
CA ALA A 36 1.11 26.54 -3.30
C ALA A 36 0.60 26.17 -4.71
N SER A 37 -0.23 25.14 -4.85
CA SER A 37 -0.76 24.65 -6.14
C SER A 37 -2.20 25.13 -6.35
N GLN A 38 -2.47 25.83 -7.46
CA GLN A 38 -3.80 26.35 -7.84
C GLN A 38 -4.79 25.27 -8.33
N LEU A 39 -4.61 24.00 -7.96
CA LEU A 39 -5.45 22.90 -8.43
C LEU A 39 -6.47 22.48 -7.36
N ASP A 40 -7.72 22.34 -7.78
CA ASP A 40 -8.80 21.90 -6.89
C ASP A 40 -8.56 20.48 -6.36
N PRO A 41 -9.06 20.15 -5.15
CA PRO A 41 -8.98 18.78 -4.64
C PRO A 41 -9.71 17.78 -5.55
N LEU A 42 -9.06 16.66 -5.86
CA LEU A 42 -9.64 15.58 -6.65
C LEU A 42 -10.17 14.48 -5.74
N VAL A 43 -11.43 14.08 -5.90
CA VAL A 43 -12.00 12.91 -5.21
C VAL A 43 -12.11 11.76 -6.20
N VAL A 44 -11.42 10.65 -5.92
CA VAL A 44 -11.45 9.45 -6.76
C VAL A 44 -12.05 8.26 -6.02
N ASN A 45 -12.68 7.35 -6.75
CA ASN A 45 -13.11 6.06 -6.21
C ASN A 45 -12.05 5.01 -6.55
N LEU A 46 -11.44 4.42 -5.54
CA LEU A 46 -10.50 3.31 -5.72
C LEU A 46 -11.29 2.00 -5.84
N SER A 47 -10.83 1.12 -6.72
CA SER A 47 -11.35 -0.25 -6.85
C SER A 47 -11.02 -1.11 -5.63
N ASN A 48 -11.43 -2.38 -5.64
CA ASN A 48 -11.07 -3.32 -4.57
C ASN A 48 -9.54 -3.46 -4.43
N PRO A 49 -9.03 -3.75 -3.22
CA PRO A 49 -7.61 -3.98 -3.01
C PRO A 49 -7.06 -5.12 -3.87
N GLY A 50 -5.75 -5.10 -4.12
CA GLY A 50 -5.06 -6.18 -4.82
C GLY A 50 -5.12 -7.51 -4.05
N SER A 51 -4.70 -8.59 -4.69
CA SER A 51 -4.86 -9.95 -4.15
C SER A 51 -4.03 -10.17 -2.89
N LEU A 52 -2.83 -9.59 -2.81
CA LEU A 52 -1.99 -9.69 -1.61
C LEU A 52 -2.58 -8.86 -0.47
N THR A 53 -2.95 -7.61 -0.75
CA THR A 53 -3.57 -6.72 0.24
C THR A 53 -4.87 -7.32 0.78
N SER A 54 -5.70 -7.89 -0.09
CA SER A 54 -6.94 -8.60 0.30
C SER A 54 -6.66 -9.83 1.16
N ALA A 55 -5.64 -10.63 0.83
CA ALA A 55 -5.26 -11.76 1.66
C ALA A 55 -4.74 -11.33 3.05
N MET A 56 -4.04 -10.19 3.12
CA MET A 56 -3.60 -9.61 4.39
C MET A 56 -4.79 -9.14 5.24
N LEU A 57 -5.75 -8.44 4.63
CA LEU A 57 -7.00 -8.03 5.27
C LEU A 57 -7.74 -9.22 5.88
N LEU A 58 -7.91 -10.28 5.09
CA LEU A 58 -8.57 -11.51 5.54
C LEU A 58 -7.80 -12.18 6.69
N PHE A 59 -6.47 -12.21 6.61
CA PHE A 59 -5.63 -12.79 7.65
C PHE A 59 -5.74 -12.03 8.97
N LEU A 60 -5.68 -10.69 8.92
CA LEU A 60 -5.82 -9.83 10.10
C LEU A 60 -7.20 -9.91 10.73
N HIS A 61 -8.26 -9.96 9.92
CA HIS A 61 -9.62 -10.19 10.42
C HIS A 61 -9.72 -11.53 11.14
N SER A 62 -9.17 -12.59 10.54
CA SER A 62 -9.18 -13.94 11.13
C SER A 62 -8.43 -14.00 12.46
N MET A 63 -7.40 -13.15 12.66
CA MET A 63 -6.71 -13.01 13.94
C MET A 63 -7.51 -12.30 15.02
N LYS A 64 -8.43 -11.40 14.65
CA LYS A 64 -9.33 -10.73 15.60
C LYS A 64 -10.50 -11.59 16.04
N ASP A 65 -10.92 -12.54 15.19
CA ASP A 65 -11.98 -13.49 15.51
C ASP A 65 -11.49 -14.51 16.56
N ALA A 66 -11.67 -14.17 17.83
CA ALA A 66 -11.32 -15.06 18.95
C ALA A 66 -12.12 -16.38 18.85
N GLY A 67 -11.42 -17.53 18.93
CA GLY A 67 -12.04 -18.84 19.13
C GLY A 67 -11.98 -19.85 17.98
N LYS A 68 -11.38 -19.53 16.82
CA LYS A 68 -11.33 -20.44 15.65
C LYS A 68 -10.11 -21.37 15.56
N GLY A 69 -9.39 -21.60 16.66
CA GLY A 69 -8.22 -22.47 16.68
C GLY A 69 -7.01 -21.89 15.92
N PRO A 70 -6.00 -22.71 15.60
CA PRO A 70 -4.76 -22.24 14.99
C PRO A 70 -4.98 -21.62 13.60
N LEU A 71 -4.50 -20.39 13.41
CA LEU A 71 -4.62 -19.68 12.15
C LEU A 71 -3.51 -20.07 11.16
N SER A 72 -3.91 -20.35 9.93
CA SER A 72 -3.00 -20.76 8.86
C SER A 72 -2.81 -19.62 7.85
N PRO A 73 -1.59 -19.08 7.66
CA PRO A 73 -1.32 -17.99 6.72
C PRO A 73 -1.21 -18.46 5.25
N LYS A 74 -1.70 -19.66 4.91
CA LYS A 74 -1.53 -20.28 3.57
C LYS A 74 -1.93 -19.36 2.41
N ILE A 75 -3.08 -18.68 2.52
CA ILE A 75 -3.58 -17.78 1.46
C ILE A 75 -2.65 -16.58 1.30
N LEU A 76 -2.32 -15.91 2.40
CA LEU A 76 -1.39 -14.77 2.43
C LEU A 76 -0.02 -15.16 1.88
N PHE A 77 0.54 -16.28 2.34
CA PHE A 77 1.84 -16.76 1.90
C PHE A 77 1.85 -17.13 0.41
N SER A 78 0.78 -17.75 -0.10
CA SER A 78 0.63 -18.04 -1.52
C SER A 78 0.64 -16.76 -2.36
N GLN A 79 -0.10 -15.73 -1.95
CA GLN A 79 -0.10 -14.43 -2.63
C GLN A 79 1.27 -13.74 -2.56
N LEU A 80 1.96 -13.82 -1.42
CA LEU A 80 3.32 -13.29 -1.29
C LEU A 80 4.28 -14.00 -2.24
N CYS A 81 4.22 -15.32 -2.34
CA CYS A 81 5.05 -16.11 -3.26
C CYS A 81 4.77 -15.83 -4.75
N GLN A 82 3.58 -15.34 -5.09
CA GLN A 82 3.30 -14.88 -6.46
C GLN A 82 4.03 -13.58 -6.78
N LYS A 83 4.18 -12.68 -5.79
CA LYS A 83 4.90 -11.41 -5.94
C LYS A 83 6.41 -11.56 -5.76
N ALA A 84 6.84 -12.48 -4.91
CA ALA A 84 8.23 -12.75 -4.58
C ALA A 84 8.50 -14.28 -4.62
N PRO A 85 8.76 -14.86 -5.81
CA PRO A 85 8.94 -16.30 -6.01
C PRO A 85 10.05 -16.93 -5.16
N ARG A 86 11.06 -16.14 -4.77
CA ARG A 86 12.15 -16.51 -3.85
C ARG A 86 11.68 -17.19 -2.56
N PHE A 87 10.50 -16.84 -2.04
CA PHE A 87 9.99 -17.41 -0.80
C PHE A 87 9.34 -18.79 -0.95
N LYS A 88 9.17 -19.31 -2.17
CA LYS A 88 8.54 -20.62 -2.41
C LYS A 88 9.33 -21.81 -1.87
N GLY A 89 10.63 -21.65 -1.63
CA GLY A 89 11.55 -22.77 -1.35
C GLY A 89 11.37 -23.49 -0.02
N PHE A 90 10.40 -23.10 0.83
CA PHE A 90 10.17 -23.63 2.19
C PHE A 90 11.43 -23.67 3.10
N GLN A 91 12.50 -22.98 2.69
CA GLN A 91 13.69 -22.78 3.50
C GLN A 91 13.40 -21.78 4.62
N GLN A 92 14.16 -21.85 5.70
CA GLN A 92 14.16 -20.78 6.70
C GLN A 92 14.49 -19.46 6.01
N GLN A 93 13.66 -18.45 6.25
CA GLN A 93 13.83 -17.11 5.68
C GLN A 93 14.28 -16.15 6.77
N ASP A 94 14.64 -14.93 6.41
CA ASP A 94 14.73 -13.85 7.37
C ASP A 94 13.34 -13.20 7.51
N SER A 95 12.83 -13.07 8.75
CA SER A 95 11.51 -12.47 8.99
C SER A 95 11.47 -10.98 8.63
N GLN A 96 12.57 -10.25 8.82
CA GLN A 96 12.68 -8.85 8.45
C GLN A 96 12.61 -8.71 6.93
N GLU A 97 13.27 -9.61 6.21
CA GLU A 97 13.25 -9.60 4.75
C GLU A 97 11.85 -9.91 4.22
N VAL A 98 11.19 -10.94 4.75
CA VAL A 98 9.81 -11.28 4.39
C VAL A 98 8.87 -10.11 4.65
N LEU A 99 9.02 -9.43 5.79
CA LEU A 99 8.22 -8.24 6.15
C LEU A 99 8.41 -7.12 5.14
N HIS A 100 9.66 -6.81 4.78
CA HIS A 100 10.00 -5.79 3.80
C HIS A 100 9.31 -6.08 2.47
N TYR A 101 9.45 -7.30 1.94
CA TYR A 101 8.80 -7.67 0.68
C TYR A 101 7.27 -7.61 0.74
N LEU A 102 6.67 -7.99 1.88
CA LEU A 102 5.23 -7.93 2.07
C LEU A 102 4.73 -6.48 2.02
N LEU A 103 5.37 -5.57 2.77
CA LEU A 103 5.01 -4.15 2.81
C LEU A 103 5.22 -3.49 1.45
N ASP A 104 6.33 -3.76 0.78
CA ASP A 104 6.62 -3.23 -0.56
C ASP A 104 5.60 -3.72 -1.59
N ALA A 105 5.27 -5.00 -1.58
CA ALA A 105 4.29 -5.55 -2.51
C ALA A 105 2.89 -4.96 -2.30
N MET A 106 2.47 -4.75 -1.04
CA MET A 106 1.22 -4.04 -0.73
C MET A 106 1.27 -2.56 -1.13
N ARG A 107 2.40 -1.87 -0.89
CA ARG A 107 2.62 -0.48 -1.31
C ARG A 107 2.51 -0.33 -2.82
N ILE A 108 3.05 -1.28 -3.59
CA ILE A 108 2.95 -1.30 -5.06
C ILE A 108 1.50 -1.53 -5.50
N GLU A 109 0.79 -2.48 -4.89
CA GLU A 109 -0.64 -2.71 -5.20
C GLU A 109 -1.47 -1.45 -4.97
N GLU A 110 -1.28 -0.78 -3.84
CA GLU A 110 -2.01 0.44 -3.52
C GLU A 110 -1.65 1.61 -4.43
N THR A 111 -0.36 1.79 -4.73
CA THR A 111 0.09 2.82 -5.68
C THR A 111 -0.57 2.66 -7.04
N LYS A 112 -0.61 1.43 -7.58
CA LYS A 112 -1.29 1.15 -8.85
C LYS A 112 -2.78 1.41 -8.78
N ARG A 113 -3.42 1.07 -7.65
CA ARG A 113 -4.85 1.30 -7.41
C ARG A 113 -5.20 2.79 -7.42
N ILE A 114 -4.39 3.61 -6.75
CA ILE A 114 -4.54 5.08 -6.72
C ILE A 114 -4.31 5.67 -8.12
N GLN A 115 -3.24 5.28 -8.81
CA GLN A 115 -2.93 5.77 -10.15
C GLN A 115 -4.05 5.42 -11.15
N ALA A 116 -4.57 4.21 -11.11
CA ALA A 116 -5.68 3.78 -11.97
C ALA A 116 -6.96 4.59 -11.72
N ALA A 117 -7.25 4.90 -10.44
CA ALA A 117 -8.42 5.71 -10.08
C ALA A 117 -8.28 7.17 -10.56
N ILE A 118 -7.08 7.74 -10.48
CA ILE A 118 -6.78 9.07 -11.04
C ILE A 118 -6.98 9.05 -12.56
N LEU A 119 -6.40 8.07 -13.27
CA LEU A 119 -6.57 7.96 -14.72
C LEU A 119 -8.05 7.84 -15.11
N THR A 120 -8.81 7.05 -14.37
CA THR A 120 -10.26 6.89 -14.58
C THR A 120 -11.00 8.22 -14.40
N ALA A 121 -10.63 9.04 -13.40
CA ALA A 121 -11.23 10.36 -13.18
C ALA A 121 -10.96 11.35 -14.32
N PHE A 122 -9.93 11.13 -15.13
CA PHE A 122 -9.61 11.89 -16.34
C PHE A 122 -10.03 11.18 -17.64
N ASN A 123 -10.96 10.22 -17.57
CA ASN A 123 -11.46 9.44 -18.71
C ASN A 123 -10.39 8.57 -19.41
N ASN A 124 -9.48 7.98 -18.64
CA ASN A 124 -8.41 7.11 -19.11
C ASN A 124 -7.61 7.70 -20.29
N PRO A 125 -6.95 8.86 -20.06
CA PRO A 125 -6.23 9.55 -21.11
C PRO A 125 -5.05 8.70 -21.59
N THR A 126 -4.86 8.64 -22.90
CA THR A 126 -3.71 7.99 -23.54
C THR A 126 -2.71 9.05 -23.99
N SER A 127 -1.47 8.65 -24.31
CA SER A 127 -0.46 9.57 -24.84
C SER A 127 -0.91 10.35 -26.09
N LYS A 128 -1.90 9.83 -26.84
CA LYS A 128 -2.43 10.44 -28.06
C LYS A 128 -3.68 11.28 -27.83
N THR A 129 -4.44 11.00 -26.77
CA THR A 129 -5.72 11.66 -26.50
C THR A 129 -5.63 12.73 -25.42
N ALA A 130 -4.57 12.72 -24.61
CA ALA A 130 -4.36 13.68 -23.54
C ALA A 130 -3.73 14.98 -24.07
N ASP A 131 -4.36 16.10 -23.76
CA ASP A 131 -3.75 17.41 -23.87
C ASP A 131 -2.67 17.62 -22.78
N GLU A 132 -1.79 18.61 -22.97
CA GLU A 132 -0.70 18.87 -22.04
C GLU A 132 -1.19 19.26 -20.64
N GLU A 133 -2.36 19.88 -20.54
CA GLU A 133 -2.97 20.23 -19.27
C GLU A 133 -3.41 18.97 -18.49
N THR A 134 -4.11 18.03 -19.13
CA THR A 134 -4.48 16.76 -18.48
C THR A 134 -3.25 15.97 -18.06
N LYS A 135 -2.20 15.90 -18.90
CA LYS A 135 -0.94 15.23 -18.52
C LYS A 135 -0.32 15.87 -17.28
N ARG A 136 -0.30 17.21 -17.20
CA ARG A 136 0.20 17.94 -16.04
C ARG A 136 -0.64 17.64 -14.79
N LYS A 137 -1.97 17.66 -14.89
CA LYS A 137 -2.88 17.36 -13.77
C LYS A 137 -2.71 15.92 -13.28
N VAL A 138 -2.76 14.93 -14.17
CA VAL A 138 -2.56 13.50 -13.82
C VAL A 138 -1.22 13.30 -13.13
N LYS A 139 -0.14 13.92 -13.61
CA LYS A 139 1.18 13.82 -12.97
C LYS A 139 1.21 14.49 -11.59
N ALA A 140 0.55 15.63 -11.43
CA ALA A 140 0.47 16.33 -10.14
C ALA A 140 -0.33 15.50 -9.11
N TYR A 141 -1.56 15.09 -9.45
CA TYR A 141 -2.37 14.23 -8.58
C TYR A 141 -1.74 12.86 -8.35
N GLY A 142 -1.02 12.30 -9.33
CA GLY A 142 -0.29 11.04 -9.16
C GLY A 142 0.79 11.14 -8.08
N ARG A 143 1.56 12.23 -8.05
CA ARG A 143 2.58 12.45 -7.01
C ARG A 143 1.99 12.61 -5.63
N GLU A 144 0.93 13.42 -5.49
CA GLU A 144 0.28 13.61 -4.19
C GLU A 144 -0.52 12.38 -3.74
N GLY A 145 -1.16 11.69 -4.68
CA GLY A 145 -1.91 10.46 -4.43
C GLY A 145 -1.03 9.35 -3.88
N VAL A 146 0.19 9.18 -4.40
CA VAL A 146 1.13 8.17 -3.88
C VAL A 146 1.50 8.44 -2.42
N LYS A 147 1.61 9.69 -1.98
CA LYS A 147 1.88 10.02 -0.55
C LYS A 147 0.72 9.62 0.37
N MET A 148 -0.49 9.46 -0.17
CA MET A 148 -1.66 9.01 0.58
C MET A 148 -1.73 7.48 0.72
N ASN A 149 -0.77 6.75 0.13
CA ASN A 149 -0.67 5.30 0.27
C ASN A 149 -0.66 4.90 1.74
N PHE A 150 -1.49 3.93 2.11
CA PHE A 150 -1.65 3.57 3.51
C PHE A 150 -0.39 2.95 4.14
N ILE A 151 0.43 2.25 3.35
CA ILE A 151 1.71 1.75 3.85
C ILE A 151 2.61 2.93 4.26
N ASP A 152 2.62 3.98 3.43
CA ASP A 152 3.45 5.16 3.68
C ASP A 152 2.97 5.91 4.91
N ARG A 153 1.65 6.03 5.07
CA ARG A 153 1.05 6.71 6.22
C ARG A 153 1.32 6.02 7.56
N ILE A 154 1.53 4.70 7.55
CA ILE A 154 1.68 3.90 8.78
C ILE A 154 3.14 3.62 9.10
N PHE A 155 3.95 3.31 8.08
CA PHE A 155 5.28 2.71 8.27
C PHE A 155 6.45 3.57 7.78
N VAL A 156 6.21 4.65 7.02
CA VAL A 156 7.30 5.51 6.55
C VAL A 156 7.64 6.55 7.61
N GLY A 157 8.95 6.73 7.84
CA GLY A 157 9.53 7.82 8.60
C GLY A 157 10.62 8.53 7.81
N GLU A 158 11.31 9.48 8.44
CA GLU A 158 12.39 10.25 7.82
C GLU A 158 13.73 9.95 8.52
N LEU A 159 14.78 9.73 7.72
CA LEU A 159 16.15 9.60 8.20
C LEU A 159 16.98 10.76 7.66
N THR A 160 17.56 11.56 8.56
CA THR A 160 18.57 12.56 8.19
C THR A 160 19.95 11.93 8.30
N SER A 161 20.68 11.86 7.19
CA SER A 161 22.05 11.35 7.15
C SER A 161 23.03 12.49 6.89
N THR A 162 23.93 12.74 7.83
CA THR A 162 25.01 13.72 7.68
C THR A 162 26.32 12.96 7.52
N ILE A 163 26.94 13.09 6.34
CA ILE A 163 28.23 12.49 6.04
C ILE A 163 29.27 13.61 6.14
N MET A 164 30.23 13.44 7.04
CA MET A 164 31.36 14.35 7.20
C MET A 164 32.61 13.65 6.69
N CYS A 165 33.38 14.34 5.85
CA CYS A 165 34.67 13.86 5.43
C CYS A 165 35.63 13.93 6.63
N GLU A 166 36.47 12.91 6.82
CA GLU A 166 37.48 12.94 7.88
C GLU A 166 38.73 13.75 7.47
N GLU A 167 38.86 14.14 6.20
CA GLU A 167 40.03 14.84 5.66
C GLU A 167 39.81 16.35 5.38
N CYS A 168 38.58 16.78 5.11
CA CYS A 168 38.23 18.17 4.76
C CYS A 168 36.95 18.64 5.45
#